data_AF-A0A498MRS8-F1
#
_entry.id   AF-A0A498MRS8-F1
#
_cell.length_a   1.000
_cell.length_b   1.000
_cell.length_c   1.000
_cell.angle_alpha   90.00
_cell.angle_beta   90.00
_cell.angle_gamma   90.00
#
_symmetry.space_group_name_H-M   'P 1'
#
loop_
_entity.id
_entity.type
_entity.pdbx_description
1 polymer ?
#
loop_
_entity_poly.entity_id
_entity_poly.type
_entity_poly.pdbx_seq_one_letter_code
_entity_poly.pdbx_strand_id
1 'polypeptide(L)'
;MAQLLAQDEKEKTTALKDLLSRIDLDELMKKDEPPLNFPETLDEFEYAFNEHGQLRHIQTGEPFVFNYKEDLHRWNQKRYEALGEIITKYVYQLLENSCNLKKEILPVDATEDEPKSFIYVSEDALTNPEKIMVLIQGSGVVRAGQWARRLIINEDLDSGTQIPFINRAKEEGYGVIVLNPNENSLEVEKVPDPAKKASPDASDEPAEKRERKEERENKKKKDFYEKYRNPQKEREMEHIPIRVSGRGRMMGMEREKNMG
;
A
#
# COMPACT_ATOMS: atom_id res chain seq x y z
N MET A 1 21.06 35.45 50.61
CA MET A 1 19.70 35.40 50.02
C MET A 1 19.72 35.19 48.50
N ALA A 2 20.46 35.99 47.71
CA ALA A 2 20.48 35.84 46.24
C ALA A 2 21.08 34.51 45.71
N GLN A 3 22.11 33.97 46.36
CA GLN A 3 22.73 32.69 45.95
C GLN A 3 21.82 31.46 46.20
N LEU A 4 21.03 31.48 47.27
CA LEU A 4 20.09 30.40 47.59
C LEU A 4 18.93 30.35 46.59
N LEU A 5 18.41 31.51 46.17
CA LEU A 5 17.35 31.59 45.15
C LEU A 5 17.84 31.12 43.77
N ALA A 6 19.07 31.47 43.39
CA ALA A 6 19.66 31.03 42.13
C ALA A 6 19.94 29.51 42.08
N GLN A 7 20.25 28.91 43.23
CA GLN A 7 20.46 27.48 43.35
C GLN A 7 19.14 26.71 43.30
N ASP A 8 18.10 27.24 43.95
CA ASP A 8 16.74 26.68 43.95
C ASP A 8 16.09 26.74 42.55
N GLU A 9 16.32 27.81 41.77
CA GLU A 9 15.89 27.86 40.36
C GLU A 9 16.65 26.90 39.45
N LYS A 10 17.94 26.69 39.70
CA LYS A 10 18.77 25.76 38.93
C LYS A 10 18.36 24.30 39.18
N GLU A 11 17.98 23.97 40.41
CA GLU A 11 17.45 22.65 40.77
C GLU A 11 16.05 22.42 40.15
N LYS A 12 15.16 23.41 40.22
CA LYS A 12 13.82 23.35 39.58
C LYS A 12 13.89 23.17 38.06
N THR A 13 14.79 23.89 37.39
CA THR A 13 14.98 23.76 35.93
C THR A 13 15.62 22.44 35.53
N THR A 14 16.45 21.84 36.39
CA THR A 14 17.03 20.52 36.16
C THR A 14 16.00 19.42 36.36
N ALA A 15 15.18 19.50 37.40
CA ALA A 15 14.07 18.58 37.66
C ALA A 15 13.01 18.62 36.54
N LEU A 16 12.69 19.81 36.01
CA LEU A 16 11.77 19.95 34.88
C LEU A 16 12.32 19.32 33.59
N LYS A 17 13.62 19.48 33.32
CA LYS A 17 14.29 18.85 32.17
C LYS A 17 14.33 17.33 32.28
N ASP A 18 14.56 16.80 33.48
CA ASP A 18 14.55 15.36 33.75
C ASP A 18 13.14 14.77 33.58
N LEU A 19 12.11 15.45 34.10
CA LEU A 19 10.69 15.10 33.87
C LEU A 19 10.31 15.10 32.39
N LEU A 20 10.71 16.13 31.63
CA LEU A 20 10.48 16.20 30.19
C LEU A 20 11.24 15.13 29.40
N SER A 21 12.44 14.72 29.85
CA SER A 21 13.20 13.64 29.19
C SER A 21 12.65 12.24 29.46
N ARG A 22 11.79 12.09 30.48
CA ARG A 22 11.10 10.84 30.83
C ARG A 22 9.73 10.71 30.17
N ILE A 23 9.20 11.79 29.60
CA ILE A 23 7.97 11.76 28.80
C ILE A 23 8.37 11.36 27.38
N ASP A 24 7.94 10.17 26.96
CA ASP A 24 8.02 9.79 25.56
C ASP A 24 7.02 10.65 24.78
N LEU A 25 7.50 11.76 24.22
CA LEU A 25 6.72 12.68 23.41
C LEU A 25 6.12 11.98 22.19
N ASP A 26 6.76 10.95 21.64
CA ASP A 26 6.21 10.17 20.52
C ASP A 26 5.03 9.30 21.00
N GLU A 27 5.11 8.73 22.21
CA GLU A 27 4.01 7.97 22.81
C GLU A 27 2.85 8.87 23.25
N LEU A 28 3.15 10.09 23.70
CA LEU A 28 2.16 11.11 24.03
C LEU A 28 1.45 11.64 22.78
N MET A 29 2.19 11.94 21.70
CA MET A 29 1.63 12.38 20.42
C MET A 29 0.80 11.29 19.73
N LYS A 30 1.17 10.00 19.89
CA LYS A 30 0.34 8.88 19.42
C LYS A 30 -1.02 8.77 20.09
N LYS A 31 -1.19 9.27 21.32
CA LYS A 31 -2.47 9.21 22.04
C LYS A 31 -3.50 10.21 21.51
N ASP A 32 -3.05 11.28 20.86
CA ASP A 32 -3.92 12.34 20.31
C ASP A 32 -4.13 12.20 18.79
N GLU A 33 -3.49 11.22 18.13
CA GLU A 33 -3.74 10.96 16.70
C GLU A 33 -5.15 10.40 16.47
N PRO A 34 -5.91 10.92 15.48
CA PRO A 34 -7.23 10.40 15.15
C PRO A 34 -7.15 8.93 14.69
N PRO A 35 -8.23 8.15 14.90
CA PRO A 35 -8.26 6.75 14.51
C PRO A 35 -8.00 6.59 13.01
N LEU A 36 -7.23 5.57 12.66
CA LEU A 36 -6.99 5.16 11.27
C LEU A 36 -8.13 4.28 10.76
N ASN A 37 -9.36 4.79 10.91
CA ASN A 37 -10.54 4.17 10.33
C ASN A 37 -11.02 5.06 9.20
N PHE A 38 -11.05 4.52 7.98
CA PHE A 38 -11.42 5.22 6.78
C PHE A 38 -12.59 4.50 6.11
N PRO A 39 -13.48 5.23 5.41
CA PRO A 39 -14.59 4.60 4.72
C PRO A 39 -14.15 3.59 3.65
N GLU A 40 -15.06 2.72 3.21
CA GLU A 40 -14.76 1.63 2.28
C GLU A 40 -15.32 1.87 0.86
N THR A 41 -16.11 2.93 0.69
CA THR A 41 -16.75 3.30 -0.58
C THR A 41 -16.45 4.76 -0.94
N LEU A 42 -16.55 5.08 -2.23
CA LEU A 42 -16.35 6.44 -2.74
C LEU A 42 -17.38 7.41 -2.14
N ASP A 43 -18.64 6.98 -2.08
CA ASP A 43 -19.75 7.78 -1.54
C ASP A 43 -19.55 8.15 -0.07
N GLU A 44 -19.13 7.19 0.77
CA GLU A 44 -18.82 7.48 2.18
C GLU A 44 -17.54 8.30 2.35
N PHE A 45 -16.62 8.25 1.37
CA PHE A 45 -15.48 9.16 1.28
C PHE A 45 -15.90 10.58 0.81
N GLU A 46 -17.16 10.76 0.44
CA GLU A 46 -17.75 11.97 -0.13
C GLU A 46 -17.17 12.35 -1.50
N TYR A 47 -16.68 11.38 -2.27
CA TYR A 47 -16.17 11.60 -3.62
C TYR A 47 -16.91 10.75 -4.66
N ALA A 48 -16.96 11.23 -5.89
CA ALA A 48 -17.40 10.47 -7.05
C ALA A 48 -16.60 10.87 -8.29
N PHE A 49 -16.57 10.00 -9.30
CA PHE A 49 -16.08 10.39 -10.62
C PHE A 49 -17.18 11.11 -11.38
N ASN A 50 -16.88 12.30 -11.89
CA ASN A 50 -17.81 13.07 -12.72
C ASN A 50 -17.87 12.53 -14.18
N GLU A 51 -18.66 13.17 -15.03
CA GLU A 51 -18.81 12.80 -16.46
C GLU A 51 -17.51 12.89 -17.26
N HIS A 52 -16.52 13.65 -16.77
CA HIS A 52 -15.19 13.77 -17.36
C HIS A 52 -14.18 12.76 -16.78
N GLY A 53 -14.64 11.82 -15.94
CA GLY A 53 -13.77 10.83 -15.31
C GLY A 53 -12.88 11.40 -14.21
N GLN A 54 -13.19 12.58 -13.67
CA GLN A 54 -12.39 13.24 -12.64
C GLN A 54 -12.97 13.00 -11.24
N LEU A 55 -12.11 12.65 -10.28
CA LEU A 55 -12.53 12.46 -8.89
C LEU A 55 -12.84 13.82 -8.23
N ARG A 56 -14.09 14.01 -7.79
CA ARG A 56 -14.58 15.27 -7.20
C ARG A 56 -15.41 15.02 -5.96
N HIS A 57 -15.32 15.94 -5.00
CA HIS A 57 -16.15 15.90 -3.81
C HIS A 57 -17.62 16.07 -4.20
N ILE A 58 -18.50 15.20 -3.71
CA ILE A 58 -19.90 15.08 -4.18
C ILE A 58 -20.68 16.38 -3.97
N GLN A 59 -20.47 17.06 -2.85
CA GLN A 59 -21.23 18.27 -2.50
C GLN A 59 -20.63 19.55 -3.06
N THR A 60 -19.30 19.66 -3.09
CA THR A 60 -18.59 20.92 -3.40
C THR A 60 -17.99 20.94 -4.80
N GLY A 61 -17.81 19.78 -5.43
CA GLY A 61 -17.12 19.65 -6.72
C GLY A 61 -15.60 19.90 -6.64
N GLU A 62 -15.02 20.00 -5.45
CA GLU A 62 -13.59 20.26 -5.26
C GLU A 62 -12.74 18.99 -5.50
N PRO A 63 -11.48 19.12 -5.94
CA PRO A 63 -10.57 17.99 -6.11
C PRO A 63 -10.13 17.39 -4.76
N PHE A 64 -9.50 16.21 -4.82
CA PHE A 64 -8.95 15.58 -3.62
C PHE A 64 -7.77 16.39 -3.05
N VAL A 65 -7.82 16.68 -1.75
CA VAL A 65 -6.73 17.33 -1.01
C VAL A 65 -6.00 16.31 -0.16
N PHE A 66 -4.69 16.13 -0.42
CA PHE A 66 -3.84 15.20 0.32
C PHE A 66 -3.57 15.67 1.75
N ASN A 67 -3.14 16.94 1.92
CA ASN A 67 -2.85 17.50 3.24
C ASN A 67 -4.15 17.99 3.92
N TYR A 68 -5.07 17.05 4.18
CA TYR A 68 -6.40 17.34 4.70
C TYR A 68 -6.35 17.80 6.15
N LYS A 69 -5.51 17.17 6.98
CA LYS A 69 -5.21 17.61 8.34
C LYS A 69 -3.79 18.13 8.41
N GLU A 70 -3.62 19.39 8.79
CA GLU A 70 -2.29 19.98 9.03
C GLU A 70 -1.53 19.16 10.08
N ASP A 71 -0.22 19.00 9.87
CA ASP A 71 0.73 18.26 10.72
C ASP A 71 0.46 16.76 10.95
N LEU A 72 -0.63 16.20 10.41
CA LEU A 72 -0.97 14.78 10.53
C LEU A 72 -0.60 13.98 9.27
N HIS A 73 0.69 13.99 8.93
CA HIS A 73 1.22 13.31 7.74
C HIS A 73 0.89 11.80 7.68
N ARG A 74 1.03 11.08 8.80
CA ARG A 74 0.72 9.65 8.89
C ARG A 74 -0.74 9.38 8.58
N TRP A 75 -1.64 10.16 9.15
CA TRP A 75 -3.08 10.03 8.93
C TRP A 75 -3.45 10.37 7.48
N ASN A 76 -2.93 11.47 6.93
CA ASN A 76 -3.18 11.87 5.54
C ASN A 76 -2.68 10.81 4.54
N GLN A 77 -1.52 10.21 4.80
CA GLN A 77 -0.98 9.12 4.00
C GLN A 77 -1.90 7.89 4.05
N LYS A 78 -2.39 7.51 5.24
CA LYS A 78 -3.32 6.39 5.39
C LYS A 78 -4.69 6.65 4.74
N ARG A 79 -5.19 7.89 4.78
CA ARG A 79 -6.38 8.32 4.04
C ARG A 79 -6.21 8.15 2.53
N TYR A 80 -5.05 8.56 2.01
CA TYR A 80 -4.71 8.43 0.60
C TYR A 80 -4.58 6.96 0.17
N GLU A 81 -3.98 6.12 1.01
CA GLU A 81 -3.91 4.67 0.80
C GLU A 81 -5.32 4.05 0.75
N ALA A 82 -6.18 4.35 1.73
CA ALA A 82 -7.56 3.86 1.78
C ALA A 82 -8.35 4.25 0.52
N LEU A 83 -8.32 5.51 0.13
CA LEU A 83 -8.96 5.96 -1.12
C LEU A 83 -8.42 5.21 -2.35
N GLY A 84 -7.12 4.93 -2.37
CA GLY A 84 -6.49 4.17 -3.44
C GLY A 84 -6.99 2.73 -3.59
N GLU A 85 -7.33 2.06 -2.48
CA GLU A 85 -7.93 0.73 -2.50
C GLU A 85 -9.38 0.77 -3.00
N ILE A 86 -10.14 1.80 -2.61
CA ILE A 86 -11.50 2.02 -3.13
C ILE A 86 -11.47 2.24 -4.64
N ILE A 87 -10.57 3.10 -5.12
CA ILE A 87 -10.38 3.36 -6.56
C ILE A 87 -9.99 2.07 -7.30
N THR A 88 -9.18 1.22 -6.69
CA THR A 88 -8.82 -0.08 -7.29
C THR A 88 -10.06 -0.93 -7.54
N LYS A 89 -10.95 -1.05 -6.54
CA LYS A 89 -12.23 -1.77 -6.70
C LYS A 89 -13.12 -1.13 -7.77
N TYR A 90 -13.15 0.20 -7.83
CA TYR A 90 -13.92 0.93 -8.84
C TYR A 90 -13.39 0.67 -10.27
N VAL A 91 -12.07 0.69 -10.47
CA VAL A 91 -11.46 0.37 -11.78
C VAL A 91 -11.78 -1.06 -12.19
N TYR A 92 -11.77 -2.03 -11.27
CA TYR A 92 -12.22 -3.40 -11.56
C TYR A 92 -13.66 -3.46 -12.05
N GLN A 93 -14.58 -2.70 -11.43
CA GLN A 93 -15.96 -2.60 -11.91
C GLN A 93 -16.03 -2.00 -13.32
N LEU A 94 -15.22 -1.00 -13.65
CA LEU A 94 -15.16 -0.44 -15.00
C LEU A 94 -14.63 -1.45 -16.03
N LEU A 95 -13.60 -2.22 -15.69
CA LEU A 95 -13.08 -3.27 -16.58
C LEU A 95 -14.16 -4.32 -16.89
N GLU A 96 -14.95 -4.72 -15.89
CA GLU A 96 -16.01 -5.71 -16.04
C GLU A 96 -17.23 -5.13 -16.79
N ASN A 97 -17.71 -3.96 -16.38
CA ASN A 97 -19.00 -3.42 -16.84
C ASN A 97 -18.86 -2.54 -18.08
N SER A 98 -17.85 -1.67 -18.12
CA SER A 98 -17.64 -0.71 -19.21
C SER A 98 -16.77 -1.26 -20.33
N CYS A 99 -15.73 -2.03 -20.00
CA CYS A 99 -14.86 -2.66 -20.99
C CYS A 99 -15.30 -4.09 -21.38
N ASN A 100 -16.30 -4.67 -20.71
CA ASN A 100 -16.78 -6.04 -20.93
C ASN A 100 -15.66 -7.09 -20.88
N LEU A 101 -14.72 -6.94 -19.94
CA LEU A 101 -13.69 -7.94 -19.71
C LEU A 101 -14.15 -8.92 -18.63
N LYS A 102 -13.89 -10.20 -18.86
CA LYS A 102 -14.14 -11.27 -17.89
C LYS A 102 -12.94 -11.38 -16.93
N LYS A 103 -13.23 -11.47 -15.64
CA LYS A 103 -12.24 -11.84 -14.62
C LYS A 103 -11.99 -13.34 -14.66
N GLU A 104 -10.77 -13.75 -14.95
CA GLU A 104 -10.33 -15.15 -14.92
C GLU A 104 -9.43 -15.37 -13.72
N ILE A 105 -9.79 -16.34 -12.86
CA ILE A 105 -9.04 -16.68 -11.66
C ILE A 105 -7.84 -17.55 -12.02
N LEU A 106 -6.69 -17.23 -11.43
CA LEU A 106 -5.46 -17.99 -11.55
C LEU A 106 -4.98 -18.47 -10.18
N PRO A 107 -4.43 -19.68 -10.05
CA PRO A 107 -4.37 -20.73 -11.08
C PRO A 107 -5.75 -21.31 -11.45
N VAL A 108 -5.92 -21.77 -12.69
CA VAL A 108 -7.20 -22.32 -13.19
C VAL A 108 -7.62 -23.63 -12.51
N ASP A 109 -6.66 -24.35 -11.91
CA ASP A 109 -6.83 -25.60 -11.18
C ASP A 109 -6.68 -25.40 -9.66
N ALA A 110 -6.87 -24.17 -9.17
CA ALA A 110 -6.74 -23.86 -7.75
C ALA A 110 -7.87 -24.48 -6.91
N THR A 111 -7.52 -25.08 -5.76
CA THR A 111 -8.50 -25.54 -4.77
C THR A 111 -9.10 -24.36 -4.01
N GLU A 112 -10.17 -24.56 -3.22
CA GLU A 112 -10.84 -23.49 -2.48
C GLU A 112 -9.87 -22.70 -1.58
N ASP A 113 -9.03 -23.42 -0.83
CA ASP A 113 -8.08 -22.88 0.15
C ASP A 113 -6.73 -22.42 -0.44
N GLU A 114 -6.51 -22.61 -1.74
CA GLU A 114 -5.26 -22.19 -2.37
C GLU A 114 -5.28 -20.68 -2.65
N PRO A 115 -4.18 -19.95 -2.35
CA PRO A 115 -4.01 -18.57 -2.77
C PRO A 115 -4.25 -18.39 -4.28
N LYS A 116 -4.99 -17.35 -4.65
CA LYS A 116 -5.39 -17.04 -6.03
C LYS A 116 -5.08 -15.59 -6.37
N SER A 117 -4.98 -15.34 -7.67
CA SER A 117 -5.02 -14.01 -8.28
C SER A 117 -5.95 -14.10 -9.48
N PHE A 118 -5.91 -13.10 -10.35
CA PHE A 118 -6.75 -13.04 -11.52
C PHE A 118 -6.12 -12.20 -12.62
N ILE A 119 -6.67 -12.36 -13.81
CA ILE A 119 -6.44 -11.49 -14.96
C ILE A 119 -7.80 -11.07 -15.52
N TYR A 120 -7.80 -10.03 -16.36
CA TYR A 120 -8.97 -9.69 -17.15
C TYR A 120 -8.74 -10.03 -18.61
N VAL A 121 -9.73 -10.63 -19.27
CA VAL A 121 -9.65 -11.03 -20.67
C VAL A 121 -10.90 -10.61 -21.43
N SER A 122 -10.77 -10.20 -22.69
CA SER A 122 -11.92 -10.08 -23.59
C SER A 122 -12.44 -11.47 -23.96
N GLU A 123 -13.72 -11.56 -24.35
CA GLU A 123 -14.36 -12.82 -24.72
C GLU A 123 -13.59 -13.57 -25.83
N ASP A 124 -13.01 -12.83 -26.76
CA ASP A 124 -12.26 -13.36 -27.91
C ASP A 124 -10.75 -13.47 -27.68
N ALA A 125 -10.22 -13.12 -26.50
CA ALA A 125 -8.78 -12.97 -26.27
C ALA A 125 -7.94 -14.19 -26.66
N LEU A 126 -8.49 -15.40 -26.52
CA LEU A 126 -7.81 -16.66 -26.84
C LEU A 126 -8.25 -17.29 -28.16
N THR A 127 -9.30 -16.74 -28.79
CA THR A 127 -9.88 -17.28 -30.04
C THR A 127 -9.68 -16.35 -31.23
N ASN A 128 -9.32 -15.08 -30.99
CA ASN A 128 -9.06 -14.09 -32.03
C ASN A 128 -7.84 -14.52 -32.86
N PRO A 129 -8.00 -14.76 -34.18
CA PRO A 129 -6.93 -15.28 -35.02
C PRO A 129 -5.95 -14.20 -35.51
N GLU A 130 -6.28 -12.91 -35.31
CA GLU A 130 -5.50 -11.81 -35.89
C GLU A 130 -4.55 -11.17 -34.89
N LYS A 131 -5.09 -10.55 -33.83
CA LYS A 131 -4.31 -9.68 -32.96
C LYS A 131 -4.76 -9.81 -31.51
N ILE A 132 -3.77 -9.75 -30.62
CA ILE A 132 -3.97 -9.69 -29.18
C ILE A 132 -3.14 -8.54 -28.60
N MET A 133 -3.71 -7.83 -27.64
CA MET A 133 -3.01 -6.83 -26.84
C MET A 133 -2.93 -7.30 -25.40
N VAL A 134 -1.71 -7.33 -24.85
CA VAL A 134 -1.46 -7.69 -23.45
C VAL A 134 -0.99 -6.45 -22.70
N LEU A 135 -1.74 -6.05 -21.68
CA LEU A 135 -1.45 -4.90 -20.82
C LEU A 135 -0.89 -5.36 -19.48
N ILE A 136 0.22 -4.74 -19.08
CA ILE A 136 0.95 -5.06 -17.85
C ILE A 136 1.23 -3.75 -17.14
N GLN A 137 0.74 -3.59 -15.91
CA GLN A 137 1.05 -2.39 -15.11
C GLN A 137 2.52 -2.35 -14.67
N GLY A 138 2.97 -1.17 -14.24
CA GLY A 138 4.27 -1.03 -13.58
C GLY A 138 4.33 -1.73 -12.21
N SER A 139 5.54 -1.87 -11.68
CA SER A 139 5.78 -2.44 -10.35
C SER A 139 5.26 -1.54 -9.22
N GLY A 140 4.92 -2.13 -8.08
CA GLY A 140 4.60 -1.42 -6.84
C GLY A 140 3.14 -1.57 -6.43
N VAL A 141 2.55 -0.48 -5.93
CA VAL A 141 1.17 -0.47 -5.40
C VAL A 141 0.08 -0.40 -6.47
N VAL A 142 0.45 -0.35 -7.74
CA VAL A 142 -0.49 -0.30 -8.87
C VAL A 142 -1.09 -1.70 -9.10
N ARG A 143 -2.37 -1.73 -9.47
CA ARG A 143 -3.15 -2.95 -9.70
C ARG A 143 -3.64 -3.04 -11.14
N ALA A 144 -4.17 -4.19 -11.55
CA ALA A 144 -4.69 -4.40 -12.91
C ALA A 144 -5.64 -3.28 -13.33
N GLY A 145 -5.53 -2.83 -14.58
CA GLY A 145 -6.32 -1.72 -15.11
C GLY A 145 -5.76 -0.33 -14.84
N GLN A 146 -4.68 -0.18 -14.06
CA GLN A 146 -4.16 1.13 -13.64
C GLN A 146 -2.75 1.39 -14.17
N TRP A 147 -2.48 2.65 -14.50
CA TRP A 147 -1.12 3.16 -14.73
C TRP A 147 -0.56 3.86 -13.50
N ALA A 148 -1.35 4.75 -12.88
CA ALA A 148 -0.91 5.49 -11.72
C ALA A 148 -2.09 6.00 -10.89
N ARG A 149 -2.17 5.56 -9.63
CA ARG A 149 -3.14 6.06 -8.63
C ARG A 149 -3.14 7.59 -8.50
N ARG A 150 -1.96 8.21 -8.56
CA ARG A 150 -1.81 9.67 -8.50
C ARG A 150 -2.54 10.38 -9.64
N LEU A 151 -2.47 9.84 -10.86
CA LEU A 151 -3.15 10.43 -12.01
C LEU A 151 -4.66 10.26 -11.87
N ILE A 152 -5.13 9.06 -11.50
CA ILE A 152 -6.57 8.81 -11.28
C ILE A 152 -7.17 9.79 -10.27
N ILE A 153 -6.45 10.08 -9.18
CA ILE A 153 -6.94 10.95 -8.09
C ILE A 153 -6.90 12.44 -8.47
N ASN A 154 -5.86 12.89 -9.16
CA ASN A 154 -5.61 14.33 -9.35
C ASN A 154 -5.97 14.85 -10.75
N GLU A 155 -6.01 13.97 -11.75
CA GLU A 155 -6.32 14.29 -13.13
C GLU A 155 -7.65 13.64 -13.51
N ASP A 156 -7.65 12.40 -13.99
CA ASP A 156 -8.82 11.65 -14.42
C ASP A 156 -8.53 10.14 -14.61
N LEU A 157 -9.59 9.38 -14.87
CA LEU A 157 -9.52 7.96 -15.22
C LEU A 157 -8.73 7.71 -16.51
N ASP A 158 -8.82 8.58 -17.51
CA ASP A 158 -8.19 8.33 -18.82
C ASP A 158 -6.67 8.36 -18.74
N SER A 159 -6.11 9.37 -18.07
CA SER A 159 -4.68 9.50 -17.82
C SER A 159 -4.14 8.43 -16.87
N GLY A 160 -4.96 8.02 -15.89
CA GLY A 160 -4.53 7.16 -14.80
C GLY A 160 -4.77 5.67 -15.01
N THR A 161 -5.59 5.27 -15.98
CA THR A 161 -6.00 3.87 -16.21
C THR A 161 -5.61 3.34 -17.59
N GLN A 162 -5.68 2.03 -17.71
CA GLN A 162 -5.50 1.29 -18.96
C GLN A 162 -6.75 1.34 -19.87
N ILE A 163 -7.87 1.89 -19.38
CA ILE A 163 -9.18 1.84 -20.06
C ILE A 163 -9.15 2.46 -21.46
N PRO A 164 -8.53 3.65 -21.70
CA PRO A 164 -8.48 4.20 -23.05
C PRO A 164 -7.77 3.28 -24.06
N PHE A 165 -6.73 2.58 -23.62
CA PHE A 165 -6.00 1.62 -24.46
C PHE A 165 -6.86 0.39 -24.75
N ILE A 166 -7.57 -0.12 -23.74
CA ILE A 166 -8.50 -1.25 -23.89
C ILE A 166 -9.58 -0.91 -24.89
N ASN A 167 -10.23 0.24 -24.73
CA ASN A 167 -11.29 0.69 -25.64
C ASN A 167 -10.77 0.83 -27.07
N ARG A 168 -9.61 1.46 -27.24
CA ARG A 168 -8.99 1.62 -28.55
C ARG A 168 -8.64 0.27 -29.21
N ALA A 169 -8.10 -0.67 -28.44
CA ALA A 169 -7.75 -1.98 -28.96
C ALA A 169 -8.99 -2.77 -29.39
N LYS A 170 -10.10 -2.69 -28.63
CA LYS A 170 -11.38 -3.28 -29.01
C LYS A 170 -11.94 -2.66 -30.30
N GLU A 171 -11.88 -1.33 -30.44
CA GLU A 171 -12.27 -0.63 -31.69
C GLU A 171 -11.46 -1.11 -32.90
N GLU A 172 -10.19 -1.44 -32.70
CA GLU A 172 -9.30 -1.94 -33.75
C GLU A 172 -9.33 -3.48 -33.93
N GLY A 173 -10.22 -4.17 -33.23
CA GLY A 173 -10.45 -5.62 -33.38
C GLY A 173 -9.44 -6.54 -32.67
N TYR A 174 -8.74 -6.04 -31.66
CA TYR A 174 -7.80 -6.84 -30.85
C TYR A 174 -8.54 -7.60 -29.76
N GLY A 175 -8.16 -8.85 -29.53
CA GLY A 175 -8.37 -9.51 -28.25
C GLY A 175 -7.53 -8.82 -27.16
N VAL A 176 -8.03 -8.72 -25.93
CA VAL A 176 -7.36 -7.97 -24.85
C VAL A 176 -7.13 -8.86 -23.64
N ILE A 177 -5.91 -8.81 -23.08
CA ILE A 177 -5.57 -9.41 -21.78
C ILE A 177 -4.95 -8.32 -20.90
N VAL A 178 -5.46 -8.15 -19.68
CA VAL A 178 -4.90 -7.29 -18.64
C VAL A 178 -4.38 -8.18 -17.51
N LEU A 179 -3.07 -8.13 -17.28
CA LEU A 179 -2.40 -8.93 -16.27
C LEU A 179 -2.40 -8.25 -14.90
N ASN A 180 -2.28 -9.04 -13.83
CA ASN A 180 -2.14 -8.53 -12.45
C ASN A 180 -0.86 -9.06 -11.76
N PRO A 181 0.33 -8.75 -12.28
CA PRO A 181 1.58 -9.37 -11.81
C PRO A 181 1.97 -8.96 -10.38
N ASN A 182 1.43 -7.85 -9.87
CA ASN A 182 1.72 -7.36 -8.52
C ASN A 182 0.92 -8.10 -7.44
N GLU A 183 -0.20 -8.73 -7.79
CA GLU A 183 -0.98 -9.59 -6.89
C GLU A 183 -0.55 -11.04 -7.09
N ASN A 184 0.63 -11.37 -6.53
CA ASN A 184 1.29 -12.66 -6.70
C ASN A 184 1.44 -13.44 -5.38
N SER A 185 0.90 -12.92 -4.29
CA SER A 185 0.87 -13.54 -2.97
C SER A 185 -0.40 -13.18 -2.22
N LEU A 186 -0.85 -14.08 -1.35
CA LEU A 186 -1.88 -13.82 -0.36
C LEU A 186 -1.22 -13.16 0.85
N GLU A 187 -1.72 -11.98 1.22
CA GLU A 187 -1.30 -11.25 2.41
C GLU A 187 -2.08 -11.73 3.63
N VAL A 188 -1.38 -12.24 4.64
CA VAL A 188 -1.97 -12.75 5.89
C VAL A 188 -1.31 -12.04 7.07
N GLU A 189 -2.11 -11.55 8.02
CA GLU A 189 -1.55 -10.94 9.23
C GLU A 189 -0.83 -12.00 10.08
N LYS A 190 0.43 -11.75 10.45
CA LYS A 190 1.11 -12.61 11.40
C LYS A 190 0.52 -12.41 12.78
N VAL A 191 0.07 -13.51 13.37
CA VAL A 191 -0.21 -13.57 14.81
C VAL A 191 1.14 -13.54 15.54
N PRO A 192 1.41 -12.54 16.41
CA PRO A 192 2.68 -12.46 17.10
C PRO A 192 2.86 -13.66 18.04
N ASP A 193 3.95 -14.39 17.87
CA ASP A 193 4.37 -15.47 18.76
C ASP A 193 4.80 -14.87 20.12
N PRO A 194 4.13 -15.19 21.24
CA PRO A 194 4.43 -14.61 22.55
C PRO A 194 5.87 -14.88 23.04
N ALA A 195 6.63 -15.77 22.40
CA ALA A 195 7.96 -16.18 22.82
C ALA A 195 9.13 -15.31 22.30
N LYS A 196 8.91 -14.32 21.42
CA LYS A 196 9.99 -13.45 20.87
C LYS A 196 9.89 -12.00 21.33
N LYS A 197 9.96 -11.75 22.65
CA LYS A 197 10.33 -10.42 23.18
C LYS A 197 11.83 -10.39 23.42
N ALA A 198 12.57 -9.69 22.56
CA ALA A 198 14.00 -9.46 22.75
C ALA A 198 14.25 -8.58 23.99
N SER A 199 15.24 -9.01 24.77
CA SER A 199 15.71 -8.50 26.05
C SER A 199 16.36 -7.10 25.99
N PRO A 200 16.30 -6.30 27.07
CA PRO A 200 17.03 -5.04 27.19
C PRO A 200 18.43 -5.31 27.74
N ASP A 201 19.48 -5.07 26.96
CA ASP A 201 20.85 -5.05 27.49
C ASP A 201 21.41 -3.62 27.46
N ALA A 202 21.85 -3.20 28.63
CA ALA A 202 22.47 -1.92 28.94
C ALA A 202 24.00 -2.05 28.93
N SER A 203 24.74 -0.99 28.57
CA SER A 203 25.82 -0.40 29.40
C SER A 203 26.64 0.68 28.69
N ASP A 204 26.73 1.83 29.38
CA ASP A 204 27.86 2.73 29.67
C ASP A 204 28.75 3.41 28.60
N GLU A 205 28.86 4.74 28.74
CA GLU A 205 29.69 5.70 27.97
C GLU A 205 31.21 5.62 28.30
N PRO A 206 32.09 6.32 27.53
CA PRO A 206 32.46 7.67 27.98
C PRO A 206 32.56 8.74 26.87
N ALA A 207 32.58 9.99 27.34
CA ALA A 207 32.40 11.23 26.60
C ALA A 207 33.55 11.62 25.65
N GLU A 208 33.21 11.96 24.40
CA GLU A 208 33.96 12.94 23.62
C GLU A 208 33.05 13.86 22.78
N LYS A 209 33.26 15.15 23.07
CA LYS A 209 32.77 16.44 22.56
C LYS A 209 31.99 16.49 21.23
N ARG A 210 30.72 16.91 21.37
CA ARG A 210 30.00 18.00 20.66
C ARG A 210 29.87 18.06 19.12
N GLU A 211 30.47 17.19 18.33
CA GLU A 211 30.14 17.11 16.88
C GLU A 211 29.10 16.01 16.56
N ARG A 212 28.85 15.09 17.50
CA ARG A 212 27.90 13.97 17.35
C ARG A 212 26.43 14.33 17.53
N LYS A 213 26.09 15.60 17.82
CA LYS A 213 24.69 15.99 18.11
C LYS A 213 23.90 16.30 16.83
N GLU A 214 24.51 16.98 15.87
CA GLU A 214 23.90 17.29 14.58
C GLU A 214 23.83 16.05 13.67
N GLU A 215 24.84 15.16 13.69
CA GLU A 215 24.77 13.87 13.00
C GLU A 215 23.75 12.92 13.64
N ARG A 216 23.61 12.88 14.97
CA ARG A 216 22.55 12.11 15.64
C ARG A 216 21.17 12.69 15.35
N GLU A 217 21.02 14.00 15.28
CA GLU A 217 19.74 14.65 14.95
C GLU A 217 19.37 14.49 13.47
N ASN A 218 20.33 14.58 12.55
CA ASN A 218 20.12 14.29 11.13
C ASN A 218 19.88 12.80 10.88
N LYS A 219 20.56 11.91 11.59
CA LYS A 219 20.29 10.47 11.55
C LYS A 219 18.91 10.16 12.14
N LYS A 220 18.54 10.77 13.28
CA LYS A 220 17.19 10.66 13.85
C LYS A 220 16.11 11.24 12.95
N LYS A 221 16.34 12.38 12.28
CA LYS A 221 15.39 12.94 11.28
C LYS A 221 15.29 12.05 10.05
N LYS A 222 16.41 11.53 9.55
CA LYS A 222 16.42 10.61 8.41
C LYS A 222 15.73 9.30 8.74
N ASP A 223 15.99 8.73 9.93
CA ASP A 223 15.34 7.54 10.47
C ASP A 223 13.85 7.80 10.76
N PHE A 224 13.48 9.00 11.23
CA PHE A 224 12.10 9.46 11.40
C PHE A 224 11.40 9.44 10.04
N TYR A 225 11.92 10.17 9.04
CA TYR A 225 11.35 10.19 7.69
C TYR A 225 11.38 8.81 7.00
N GLU A 226 12.39 7.95 7.23
CA GLU A 226 12.42 6.56 6.72
C GLU A 226 11.39 5.66 7.40
N LYS A 227 11.10 5.86 8.69
CA LYS A 227 10.04 5.17 9.42
C LYS A 227 8.65 5.53 8.89
N TYR A 228 8.43 6.77 8.44
CA TYR A 228 7.20 7.18 7.75
C TYR A 228 7.19 6.88 6.24
N ARG A 229 8.36 6.67 5.63
CA ARG A 229 8.48 6.24 4.23
C ARG A 229 8.06 4.79 4.02
N ASN A 230 8.09 3.97 5.06
CA ASN A 230 7.64 2.58 4.98
C ASN A 230 6.61 2.23 6.09
N PRO A 231 5.35 2.69 5.97
CA PRO A 231 4.27 2.43 6.93
C PRO A 231 3.83 0.96 7.01
N GLN A 232 4.39 0.06 6.20
CA GLN A 232 4.07 -1.38 6.21
C GLN A 232 4.53 -2.10 7.50
N LYS A 233 5.24 -1.43 8.41
CA LYS A 233 5.84 -2.04 9.62
C LYS A 233 4.95 -2.16 10.85
N GLU A 234 3.68 -1.73 10.83
CA GLU A 234 2.83 -1.81 12.03
C GLU A 234 2.07 -3.14 12.17
N ARG A 235 1.85 -3.87 11.08
CA ARG A 235 1.38 -5.25 11.09
C ARG A 235 2.38 -6.07 10.29
N GLU A 236 3.06 -7.02 10.93
CA GLU A 236 3.90 -7.93 10.16
C GLU A 236 2.98 -8.79 9.28
N MET A 237 3.00 -8.54 7.98
CA MET A 237 2.26 -9.31 7.00
C MET A 237 3.15 -10.46 6.51
N GLU A 238 2.60 -11.66 6.48
CA GLU A 238 3.19 -12.80 5.79
C GLU A 238 2.62 -12.85 4.37
N HIS A 239 3.51 -13.04 3.39
CA HIS A 239 3.13 -13.16 1.99
C HIS A 239 3.24 -14.62 1.58
N ILE A 240 2.10 -15.30 1.42
CA ILE A 240 2.05 -16.66 0.93
C ILE A 240 2.02 -16.60 -0.61
N PRO A 241 3.07 -17.04 -1.31
CA PRO A 241 3.11 -16.95 -2.77
C PRO A 241 2.00 -17.81 -3.38
N ILE A 242 1.39 -17.33 -4.47
CA ILE A 242 0.28 -18.02 -5.13
C ILE A 242 0.67 -19.42 -5.58
N ARG A 243 1.78 -19.51 -6.32
CA ARG A 243 2.53 -20.75 -6.57
C ARG A 243 3.99 -20.39 -6.81
N VAL A 244 4.90 -21.18 -6.27
CA VAL A 244 6.34 -21.06 -6.59
C VAL A 244 6.58 -21.79 -7.91
N SER A 245 7.19 -21.12 -8.88
CA SER A 245 7.65 -21.77 -10.12
C SER A 245 8.71 -22.82 -9.80
N GLY A 246 8.32 -24.10 -9.78
CA GLY A 246 9.21 -25.25 -9.87
C GLY A 246 9.54 -26.00 -8.57
N ARG A 247 8.59 -26.84 -8.11
CA ARG A 247 8.86 -28.19 -7.58
C ARG A 247 7.52 -28.94 -7.44
N GLY A 248 7.08 -29.61 -8.50
CA GLY A 248 5.92 -30.52 -8.42
C GLY A 248 4.99 -30.53 -9.63
N ARG A 249 5.49 -30.95 -10.79
CA ARG A 249 4.70 -31.62 -11.84
C ARG A 249 5.65 -32.27 -12.87
N MET A 250 6.54 -33.11 -12.35
CA MET A 250 7.37 -34.04 -13.15
C MET A 250 7.43 -35.41 -12.45
N MET A 251 6.31 -35.83 -11.86
CA MET A 251 6.09 -37.21 -11.42
C MET A 251 4.68 -37.57 -11.86
N GLY A 252 4.56 -38.30 -12.97
CA GLY A 252 3.26 -38.74 -13.49
C GLY A 252 3.20 -39.09 -14.97
N MET A 253 4.27 -38.86 -15.75
CA MET A 253 4.32 -39.27 -17.17
C MET A 253 5.64 -39.94 -17.53
N GLU A 254 6.04 -40.97 -16.79
CA GLU A 254 6.94 -41.98 -17.35
C GLU A 254 6.58 -43.36 -16.79
N ARG A 255 6.32 -44.29 -17.73
CA ARG A 255 6.20 -45.76 -17.63
C ARG A 255 4.81 -46.35 -17.87
N GLU A 256 4.35 -46.24 -19.12
CA GLU A 256 3.69 -47.36 -19.81
C GLU A 256 4.24 -47.48 -21.23
N LYS A 257 5.53 -47.83 -21.35
CA LYS A 257 6.10 -48.49 -22.54
C LYS A 257 7.18 -49.46 -22.08
N ASN A 258 6.74 -50.65 -21.67
CA ASN A 258 7.39 -51.95 -21.86
C ASN A 258 6.91 -52.94 -20.79
N MET A 259 5.95 -53.79 -21.17
CA MET A 259 5.95 -55.22 -20.85
C MET A 259 4.74 -55.88 -21.53
N GLY A 260 4.99 -56.88 -22.37
CA GLY A 260 3.98 -57.78 -22.95
C GLY A 260 3.90 -57.70 -24.45
#